data_AF-A0A258QIH8-F1
#
_entry.id   AF-A0A258QIH8-F1
#
_cell.length_a   1.000
_cell.length_b   1.000
_cell.length_c   1.000
_cell.angle_alpha   90.00
_cell.angle_beta   90.00
_cell.angle_gamma   90.00
#
_symmetry.space_group_name_H-M   'P 1'
#
loop_
_entity.id
_entity.type
_entity.pdbx_description
1 polymer ?
#
loop_
_entity_poly.entity_id
_entity_poly.type
_entity_poly.pdbx_seq_one_letter_code
_entity_poly.pdbx_strand_id
1 'polypeptide(L)'
;STQVSITPDKKGIYLTISIREGNKFTVKDVRLAGDLLGKEAELIQLVKLKPGDTFSSALLTESAKSIAEILGSYGYAFATINPQPDIRRELSEVDLTLVVDPGRRVYVRQVNVTGNAKTRDLVIRREMRQFESSWFDSEKIDLSKKRLGRLGYFTETDVSTQDVPGSPDQVDVNVKVAEKPTGAITLGAGFSSTEKLILSAGINQENAFGTGTAVGLNFSLGKINQSLALSNYDPYFTEDGISRFTDLYYRSSKPLYYTGDPDYQIKSVGSNIKFGVPYTEVDRVFFGTGFEVFQIQSSINTPTPYLNYMQDYGIAAPGYPATLNTYNVPITIGWSRDGRDSALIPSSGSLQQLNAEVGTPVGNMMFYRLFGQYQKYHSFSKGNILSFNGEVGYGEAYGKYPFPITKNYYVGGIGSVRGYAPGSLGPTYVNTYTGLNQPTGGQS
;
A
#
# COMPACT_ATOMS: atom_id res chain seq x y z
N SER A 1 -0.99 45.54 -7.13
CA SER A 1 -0.09 45.70 -5.96
C SER A 1 -0.68 44.95 -4.78
N THR A 2 0.14 44.44 -3.89
CA THR A 2 -0.27 43.74 -2.66
C THR A 2 0.10 44.60 -1.46
N GLN A 3 -0.89 44.98 -0.65
CA GLN A 3 -0.68 45.61 0.65
C GLN A 3 -1.19 44.67 1.74
N VAL A 4 -0.34 44.44 2.75
CA VAL A 4 -0.69 43.70 3.95
C VAL A 4 -0.76 44.70 5.09
N SER A 5 -1.88 44.76 5.80
CA SER A 5 -2.02 45.55 7.02
C SER A 5 -2.50 44.68 8.17
N ILE A 6 -1.98 44.95 9.37
CA ILE A 6 -2.35 44.26 10.60
C ILE A 6 -3.30 45.17 11.37
N THR A 7 -4.34 44.61 11.96
CA THR A 7 -5.26 45.38 12.81
C THR A 7 -4.52 45.98 14.01
N PRO A 8 -4.98 47.12 14.56
CA PRO A 8 -4.34 47.73 15.73
C PRO A 8 -4.22 46.81 16.96
N ASP A 9 -5.18 45.89 17.11
CA ASP A 9 -5.18 44.87 18.18
C ASP A 9 -4.29 43.65 17.88
N LYS A 10 -3.64 43.61 16.71
CA LYS A 10 -2.78 42.53 16.19
C LYS A 10 -3.47 41.17 16.07
N LYS A 11 -4.81 41.14 16.03
CA LYS A 11 -5.60 39.89 15.92
C LYS A 11 -6.05 39.55 14.51
N GLY A 12 -6.05 40.52 13.60
CA GLY A 12 -6.46 40.35 12.21
C GLY A 12 -5.40 40.83 11.23
N ILE A 13 -5.37 40.20 10.06
CA ILE A 13 -4.53 40.60 8.93
C ILE A 13 -5.47 40.89 7.76
N TYR A 14 -5.38 42.10 7.20
CA TYR A 14 -6.02 42.47 5.95
C TYR A 14 -5.00 42.33 4.81
N LEU A 15 -5.42 41.65 3.75
CA LEU A 15 -4.70 41.56 2.48
C LEU A 15 -5.49 42.32 1.42
N THR A 16 -4.98 43.47 1.01
CA THR A 16 -5.55 44.26 -0.08
C THR A 16 -4.77 43.98 -1.36
N ILE A 17 -5.44 43.39 -2.35
CA ILE A 17 -4.88 43.08 -3.66
C ILE A 17 -5.53 44.03 -4.68
N SER A 18 -4.77 45.01 -5.17
CA SER A 18 -5.21 45.86 -6.27
C SER A 18 -4.87 45.19 -7.59
N ILE A 19 -5.90 44.79 -8.34
CA ILE A 19 -5.81 44.15 -9.66
C ILE A 19 -6.27 45.15 -10.72
N ARG A 20 -5.57 45.22 -11.85
CA ARG A 20 -6.05 45.89 -13.06
C ARG A 20 -6.33 44.81 -14.10
N GLU A 21 -7.60 44.54 -14.33
CA GLU A 21 -8.01 43.57 -15.35
C GLU A 21 -7.73 44.14 -16.75
N GLY A 22 -7.03 43.37 -17.58
CA GLY A 22 -6.81 43.67 -18.99
C GLY A 22 -7.97 43.16 -19.85
N ASN A 23 -7.94 43.49 -21.14
CA ASN A 23 -8.89 42.93 -22.10
C ASN A 23 -8.69 41.42 -22.24
N LYS A 24 -9.79 40.69 -22.41
CA LYS A 24 -9.74 39.27 -22.76
C LYS A 24 -9.35 39.13 -24.22
N PHE A 25 -8.45 38.19 -24.49
CA PHE A 25 -8.04 37.84 -25.83
C PHE A 25 -8.47 36.42 -26.17
N THR A 26 -8.93 36.21 -27.40
CA THR A 26 -9.31 34.89 -27.91
C THR A 26 -8.21 34.34 -28.79
N VAL A 27 -7.88 33.06 -28.64
CA VAL A 27 -6.93 32.37 -29.51
C VAL A 27 -7.59 32.17 -30.87
N LYS A 28 -6.99 32.68 -31.94
CA LYS A 28 -7.51 32.44 -33.30
C LYS A 28 -6.86 31.23 -33.95
N ASP A 29 -5.54 31.15 -33.85
CA ASP A 29 -4.77 30.09 -34.49
C ASP A 29 -3.60 29.63 -33.62
N VAL A 30 -3.22 28.37 -33.77
CA VAL A 30 -2.16 27.72 -33.02
C VAL A 30 -1.31 26.91 -33.99
N ARG A 31 -0.03 27.27 -34.10
CA ARG A 31 0.91 26.66 -35.02
C ARG A 31 2.17 26.20 -34.31
N LEU A 32 2.75 25.12 -34.81
CA LEU A 32 4.10 24.68 -34.45
C LEU A 32 5.07 25.12 -35.56
N ALA A 33 6.27 25.52 -35.17
CA ALA A 33 7.35 25.87 -36.09
C ALA A 33 8.68 25.31 -35.58
N GLY A 34 9.72 25.31 -36.41
CA GLY A 34 11.04 24.77 -36.07
C GLY A 34 11.24 23.33 -36.51
N ASP A 35 12.07 22.57 -35.78
CA ASP A 35 12.31 21.15 -36.07
C ASP A 35 11.35 20.28 -35.25
N LEU A 36 10.37 19.70 -35.93
CA LEU A 36 9.33 18.88 -35.33
C LEU A 36 9.63 17.38 -35.43
N LEU A 37 10.79 16.98 -35.98
CA LEU A 37 11.20 15.58 -36.14
C LEU A 37 10.15 14.69 -36.86
N GLY A 38 9.33 15.28 -37.74
CA GLY A 38 8.23 14.60 -38.42
C GLY A 38 7.07 14.16 -37.50
N LYS A 39 6.98 14.73 -36.29
CA LYS A 39 6.00 14.36 -35.24
C LYS A 39 4.94 15.43 -35.01
N GLU A 40 4.73 16.32 -35.98
CA GLU A 40 3.80 17.46 -35.85
C GLU A 40 2.39 17.07 -35.40
N ALA A 41 1.84 15.98 -35.96
CA ALA A 41 0.51 15.50 -35.60
C ALA A 41 0.41 15.01 -34.14
N GLU A 42 1.51 14.57 -33.53
CA GLU A 42 1.57 14.18 -32.13
C GLU A 42 1.79 15.40 -31.23
N LEU A 43 2.73 16.27 -31.60
CA LEU A 43 3.06 17.47 -30.82
C LEU A 43 1.88 18.45 -30.74
N ILE A 44 1.09 18.58 -31.82
CA ILE A 44 -0.08 19.48 -31.82
C ILE A 44 -1.18 18.99 -30.88
N GLN A 45 -1.29 17.67 -30.63
CA GLN A 45 -2.26 17.10 -29.69
C GLN A 45 -1.93 17.42 -28.23
N LEU A 46 -0.66 17.72 -27.93
CA LEU A 46 -0.21 18.14 -26.60
C LEU A 46 -0.53 19.61 -26.30
N VAL A 47 -0.90 20.39 -27.33
CA VAL A 47 -1.27 21.79 -27.15
C VAL A 47 -2.68 21.88 -26.56
N LYS A 48 -2.77 22.47 -25.37
CA LYS A 48 -4.02 22.56 -24.60
C LYS A 48 -4.92 23.70 -25.04
N LEU A 49 -4.35 24.75 -25.63
CA LEU A 49 -5.07 25.90 -26.18
C LEU A 49 -5.56 25.59 -27.58
N LYS A 50 -6.85 25.81 -27.83
CA LYS A 50 -7.48 25.64 -29.15
C LYS A 50 -7.98 26.98 -29.70
N PRO A 51 -8.11 27.10 -31.04
CA PRO A 51 -8.87 28.19 -31.64
C PRO A 51 -10.25 28.36 -30.99
N GLY A 52 -10.57 29.58 -30.56
CA GLY A 52 -11.79 29.94 -29.84
C GLY A 52 -11.65 30.01 -28.31
N ASP A 53 -10.58 29.47 -27.73
CA ASP A 53 -10.35 29.54 -26.28
C ASP A 53 -9.92 30.95 -25.85
N THR A 54 -10.18 31.30 -24.59
CA THR A 54 -9.57 32.49 -23.99
C THR A 54 -8.09 32.26 -23.75
N PHE A 55 -7.25 33.20 -24.19
CA PHE A 55 -5.81 33.13 -24.02
C PHE A 55 -5.43 32.96 -22.53
N SER A 56 -4.62 31.94 -22.25
CA SER A 56 -4.09 31.66 -20.91
C SER A 56 -2.60 31.39 -20.99
N SER A 57 -1.80 32.27 -20.38
CA SER A 57 -0.35 32.08 -20.26
C SER A 57 -0.01 30.80 -19.51
N ALA A 58 -0.84 30.39 -18.54
CA ALA A 58 -0.66 29.13 -17.82
C ALA A 58 -0.82 27.92 -18.74
N LEU A 59 -1.88 27.87 -19.56
CA LEU A 59 -2.09 26.79 -20.53
C LEU A 59 -1.04 26.79 -21.65
N LEU A 60 -0.54 27.96 -22.05
CA LEU A 60 0.55 28.08 -23.02
C LEU A 60 1.84 27.49 -22.47
N THR A 61 2.19 27.86 -21.23
CA THR A 61 3.38 27.33 -20.53
C THR A 61 3.26 25.81 -20.34
N GLU A 62 2.07 25.33 -19.99
CA GLU A 62 1.82 23.90 -19.83
C GLU A 62 1.91 23.13 -21.16
N SER A 63 1.45 23.73 -22.27
CA SER A 63 1.59 23.16 -23.61
C SER A 63 3.06 23.08 -24.01
N ALA A 64 3.83 24.16 -23.83
CA ALA A 64 5.27 24.18 -24.10
C ALA A 64 6.03 23.12 -23.27
N LYS A 65 5.68 23.00 -21.98
CA LYS A 65 6.22 21.98 -21.09
C LYS A 65 5.87 20.55 -21.56
N SER A 66 4.63 20.30 -21.97
CA SER A 66 4.19 18.97 -22.44
C SER A 66 4.95 18.54 -23.70
N ILE A 67 5.18 19.48 -24.63
CA ILE A 67 6.00 19.25 -25.84
C ILE A 67 7.48 19.02 -25.45
N ALA A 68 8.03 19.78 -24.51
CA ALA A 68 9.40 19.55 -24.01
C ALA A 68 9.55 18.15 -23.38
N GLU A 69 8.55 17.73 -22.60
CA GLU A 69 8.55 16.44 -21.91
C GLU A 69 8.52 15.26 -22.89
N ILE A 70 7.67 15.31 -23.94
CA ILE A 70 7.62 14.24 -24.96
C ILE A 70 8.91 14.17 -25.78
N LEU A 71 9.50 15.32 -26.13
CA LEU A 71 10.79 15.33 -26.81
C LEU A 71 11.89 14.77 -25.88
N GLY A 72 11.81 15.07 -24.59
CA GLY A 72 12.65 14.49 -23.56
C GLY A 72 12.57 12.96 -23.48
N SER A 73 11.40 12.35 -23.66
CA SER A 73 11.26 10.88 -23.65
C SER A 73 11.87 10.24 -24.90
N TYR A 74 11.98 10.99 -26.00
CA TYR A 74 12.74 10.60 -27.17
C TYR A 74 14.27 10.80 -27.01
N GLY A 75 14.74 11.40 -25.92
CA GLY A 75 16.15 11.60 -25.61
C GLY A 75 16.69 12.99 -25.86
N TYR A 76 15.82 13.96 -26.14
CA TYR A 76 16.17 15.36 -26.32
C TYR A 76 16.04 16.12 -25.00
N ALA A 77 17.02 15.96 -24.10
CA ALA A 77 16.97 16.51 -22.73
C ALA A 77 16.89 18.04 -22.67
N PHE A 78 17.38 18.73 -23.70
CA PHE A 78 17.49 20.20 -23.75
C PHE A 78 16.51 20.82 -24.75
N ALA A 79 15.44 20.11 -25.10
CA ALA A 79 14.41 20.62 -26.00
C ALA A 79 13.82 21.93 -25.45
N THR A 80 13.87 22.99 -26.26
CA THR A 80 13.38 24.31 -25.90
C THR A 80 12.17 24.64 -26.78
N ILE A 81 11.05 24.98 -26.13
CA ILE A 81 9.86 25.46 -26.82
C ILE A 81 9.70 26.93 -26.49
N ASN A 82 9.84 27.78 -27.49
CA ASN A 82 9.72 29.23 -27.37
C ASN A 82 8.35 29.67 -27.89
N PRO A 83 7.40 30.03 -27.00
CA PRO A 83 6.10 30.54 -27.42
C PRO A 83 6.22 31.99 -27.89
N GLN A 84 5.74 32.25 -29.10
CA GLN A 84 5.66 33.58 -29.69
C GLN A 84 4.19 33.94 -29.92
N PRO A 85 3.52 34.60 -28.94
CA PRO A 85 2.18 35.11 -29.11
C PRO A 85 2.20 36.39 -29.94
N ASP A 86 1.49 36.39 -31.06
CA ASP A 86 1.20 37.59 -31.86
C ASP A 86 -0.15 38.18 -31.43
N ILE A 87 -0.11 39.30 -30.73
CA ILE A 87 -1.29 39.92 -30.09
C ILE A 87 -1.89 40.97 -31.01
N ARG A 88 -3.05 40.67 -31.60
CA ARG A 88 -3.85 41.61 -32.39
C ARG A 88 -4.84 42.36 -31.51
N ARG A 89 -4.39 43.49 -30.96
CA ARG A 89 -5.17 44.34 -30.02
C ARG A 89 -6.49 44.85 -30.57
N GLU A 90 -6.56 45.13 -31.87
CA GLU A 90 -7.77 45.68 -32.51
C GLU A 90 -8.89 44.65 -32.62
N LEU A 91 -8.53 43.37 -32.78
CA LEU A 91 -9.47 42.27 -32.90
C LEU A 91 -9.68 41.54 -31.57
N SER A 92 -8.92 41.88 -30.53
CA SER A 92 -8.85 41.12 -29.28
C SER A 92 -8.54 39.64 -29.51
N GLU A 93 -7.66 39.36 -30.49
CA GLU A 93 -7.25 38.02 -30.89
C GLU A 93 -5.75 37.81 -30.68
N VAL A 94 -5.34 36.55 -30.47
CA VAL A 94 -3.93 36.15 -30.40
C VAL A 94 -3.69 34.96 -31.33
N ASP A 95 -2.66 35.06 -32.16
CA ASP A 95 -2.11 33.92 -32.91
C ASP A 95 -0.92 33.36 -32.13
N LEU A 96 -0.90 32.05 -31.90
CA LEU A 96 0.12 31.40 -31.10
C LEU A 96 1.05 30.59 -32.00
N THR A 97 2.34 30.94 -32.02
CA THR A 97 3.36 30.11 -32.66
C THR A 97 4.29 29.54 -31.61
N LEU A 98 4.36 28.22 -31.49
CA LEU A 98 5.32 27.53 -30.62
C LEU A 98 6.51 27.09 -31.47
N VAL A 99 7.65 27.76 -31.31
CA VAL A 99 8.88 27.41 -32.02
C VAL A 99 9.60 26.33 -31.23
N VAL A 100 9.73 25.15 -31.82
CA VAL A 100 10.34 23.95 -31.23
C VAL A 100 11.78 23.83 -31.71
N ASP A 101 12.70 23.77 -30.75
CA ASP A 101 14.09 23.37 -30.96
C ASP A 101 14.36 22.12 -30.11
N PRO A 102 14.38 20.91 -30.71
CA PRO A 102 14.69 19.69 -29.98
C PRO A 102 16.13 19.67 -29.42
N GLY A 103 17.05 20.43 -30.03
CA GLY A 103 18.46 20.28 -29.75
C GLY A 103 19.00 18.90 -30.12
N ARG A 104 20.02 18.44 -29.40
CA ARG A 104 20.67 17.14 -29.63
C ARG A 104 20.10 16.06 -28.73
N ARG A 105 20.09 14.84 -29.26
CA ARG A 105 19.81 13.65 -28.48
C ARG A 105 21.00 13.32 -27.58
N VAL A 106 20.74 12.98 -26.32
CA VAL A 106 21.77 12.68 -25.32
C VAL A 106 21.56 11.32 -24.68
N TYR A 107 22.65 10.74 -24.17
CA TYR A 107 22.62 9.54 -23.33
C TYR A 107 23.04 9.85 -21.91
N VAL A 108 22.52 9.06 -20.97
CA VAL A 108 22.89 9.10 -19.58
C VAL A 108 24.18 8.32 -19.40
N ARG A 109 25.27 8.98 -19.01
CA ARG A 109 26.55 8.32 -18.75
C ARG A 109 26.49 7.51 -17.46
N GLN A 110 26.12 8.16 -16.35
CA GLN A 110 26.07 7.55 -15.03
C GLN A 110 24.98 8.20 -14.15
N VAL A 111 24.56 7.48 -13.10
CA VAL A 111 23.65 7.95 -12.06
C VAL A 111 24.44 8.11 -10.76
N ASN A 112 24.66 9.35 -10.36
CA ASN A 112 25.36 9.70 -9.12
C ASN A 112 24.35 9.86 -7.98
N VAL A 113 24.49 9.07 -6.92
CA VAL A 113 23.64 9.17 -5.72
C VAL A 113 24.41 9.88 -4.62
N THR A 114 23.80 10.88 -4.00
CA THR A 114 24.39 11.67 -2.90
C THR A 114 23.39 11.91 -1.77
N GLY A 115 23.91 12.03 -0.55
CA GLY A 115 23.10 12.28 0.66
C GLY A 115 22.52 11.03 1.33
N ASN A 116 22.86 9.84 0.85
CA ASN A 116 22.46 8.53 1.38
C ASN A 116 23.49 7.95 2.38
N ALA A 117 23.79 8.68 3.46
CA ALA A 117 24.81 8.28 4.41
C ALA A 117 24.44 6.99 5.19
N LYS A 118 23.15 6.77 5.46
CA LYS A 118 22.67 5.58 6.16
C LYS A 118 22.11 4.52 5.19
N THR A 119 21.44 4.96 4.14
CA THR A 119 20.73 4.13 3.16
C THR A 119 21.70 3.64 2.09
N ARG A 120 21.73 2.33 1.88
CA ARG A 120 22.60 1.73 0.86
C ARG A 120 22.22 2.27 -0.52
N ASP A 121 23.23 2.54 -1.34
CA ASP A 121 23.08 3.02 -2.72
C ASP A 121 22.10 2.14 -3.54
N LEU A 122 22.20 0.82 -3.40
CA LEU A 122 21.31 -0.14 -4.06
C LEU A 122 19.81 0.12 -3.81
N VAL A 123 19.43 0.61 -2.63
CA VAL A 123 18.03 0.90 -2.29
C VAL A 123 17.47 2.05 -3.14
N ILE A 124 18.31 3.02 -3.48
CA ILE A 124 17.97 4.14 -4.35
C ILE A 124 18.06 3.69 -5.80
N ARG A 125 19.15 3.01 -6.16
CA ARG A 125 19.44 2.57 -7.54
C ARG A 125 18.36 1.64 -8.10
N ARG A 126 17.81 0.72 -7.30
CA ARG A 126 16.72 -0.17 -7.73
C ARG A 126 15.40 0.54 -8.04
N GLU A 127 15.21 1.76 -7.53
CA GLU A 127 14.05 2.59 -7.86
C GLU A 127 14.23 3.40 -9.14
N MET A 128 15.47 3.53 -9.64
CA MET A 128 15.75 4.22 -10.90
C MET A 128 15.22 3.39 -12.07
N ARG A 129 14.46 4.05 -12.94
CA ARG A 129 13.97 3.52 -14.22
C ARG A 129 14.80 4.01 -15.39
N GLN A 130 15.43 5.18 -15.24
CA GLN A 130 16.49 5.62 -16.14
C GLN A 130 17.76 4.82 -15.83
N PHE A 131 18.24 4.07 -16.81
CA PHE A 131 19.48 3.31 -16.67
C PHE A 131 20.69 4.12 -17.16
N GLU A 132 21.84 3.80 -16.59
CA GLU A 132 23.14 4.26 -17.07
C GLU A 132 23.41 3.68 -18.47
N SER A 133 24.23 4.38 -19.26
CA SER A 133 24.57 3.99 -20.63
C SER A 133 23.35 3.76 -21.54
N SER A 134 22.26 4.49 -21.31
CA SER A 134 21.06 4.43 -22.14
C SER A 134 20.63 5.83 -22.57
N TRP A 135 19.77 5.91 -23.60
CA TRP A 135 19.18 7.18 -24.03
C TRP A 135 18.50 7.86 -22.85
N PHE A 136 18.65 9.19 -22.78
CA PHE A 136 17.88 9.98 -21.83
C PHE A 136 16.38 9.78 -22.09
N ASP A 137 15.61 9.74 -21.02
CA ASP A 137 14.16 9.61 -21.07
C ASP A 137 13.56 10.34 -19.87
N SER A 138 12.95 11.49 -20.15
CA SER A 138 12.33 12.36 -19.14
C SER A 138 11.23 11.65 -18.34
N GLU A 139 10.46 10.76 -18.99
CA GLU A 139 9.39 10.00 -18.35
C GLU A 139 9.96 9.01 -17.32
N LYS A 140 11.06 8.34 -17.67
CA LYS A 140 11.77 7.46 -16.72
C LYS A 140 12.39 8.22 -15.57
N ILE A 141 12.92 9.41 -15.78
CA ILE A 141 13.44 10.28 -14.71
C ILE A 141 12.32 10.66 -13.74
N ASP A 142 11.18 11.13 -14.24
CA ASP A 142 10.04 11.51 -13.42
C ASP A 142 9.45 10.31 -12.66
N LEU A 143 9.33 9.15 -13.33
CA LEU A 143 8.92 7.91 -12.70
C LEU A 143 9.90 7.50 -11.58
N SER A 144 11.21 7.64 -11.79
CA SER A 144 12.23 7.38 -10.77
C SER A 144 12.04 8.30 -9.55
N LYS A 145 11.83 9.60 -9.79
CA LYS A 145 11.56 10.59 -8.73
C LYS A 145 10.31 10.24 -7.92
N LYS A 146 9.22 9.87 -8.60
CA LYS A 146 7.97 9.42 -7.95
C LYS A 146 8.19 8.16 -7.11
N ARG A 147 8.93 7.17 -7.61
CA ARG A 147 9.24 5.93 -6.88
C ARG A 147 10.08 6.19 -5.64
N LEU A 148 11.13 7.01 -5.76
CA LEU A 148 11.96 7.44 -4.62
C LEU A 148 11.14 8.20 -3.57
N GLY A 149 10.26 9.11 -4.00
CA GLY A 149 9.35 9.84 -3.10
C GLY A 149 8.37 8.92 -2.35
N ARG A 150 7.96 7.81 -2.97
CA ARG A 150 7.07 6.81 -2.36
C ARG A 150 7.74 5.92 -1.31
N LEU A 151 9.07 5.82 -1.28
CA LEU A 151 9.78 5.03 -0.29
C LEU A 151 9.57 5.55 1.14
N GLY A 152 9.34 6.85 1.30
CA GLY A 152 9.19 7.45 2.63
C GLY A 152 10.47 7.51 3.46
N TYR A 153 11.65 7.26 2.88
CA TYR A 153 12.95 7.31 3.57
C TYR A 153 13.60 8.69 3.57
N PHE A 154 13.10 9.59 2.72
CA PHE A 154 13.69 10.89 2.45
C PHE A 154 12.67 12.01 2.72
N THR A 155 13.13 13.18 3.19
CA THR A 155 12.30 14.40 3.22
C THR A 155 12.26 15.07 1.85
N GLU A 156 13.39 15.05 1.14
CA GLU A 156 13.56 15.67 -0.16
C GLU A 156 14.27 14.70 -1.10
N THR A 157 13.78 14.65 -2.34
CA THR A 157 14.37 13.87 -3.42
C THR A 157 14.48 14.78 -4.64
N ASP A 158 15.71 15.10 -5.02
CA ASP A 158 16.01 15.82 -6.24
C ASP A 158 16.71 14.88 -7.22
N VAL A 159 16.19 14.87 -8.45
CA VAL A 159 16.79 14.12 -9.56
C VAL A 159 16.99 15.16 -10.65
N SER A 160 18.23 15.57 -10.82
CA SER A 160 18.61 16.60 -11.78
C SER A 160 19.62 16.04 -12.77
N THR A 161 19.62 16.61 -13.97
CA THR A 161 20.60 16.27 -15.01
C THR A 161 21.66 17.36 -15.09
N GLN A 162 22.90 16.96 -15.27
CA GLN A 162 24.03 17.85 -15.43
C GLN A 162 24.79 17.51 -16.73
N ASP A 163 25.15 18.54 -17.49
CA ASP A 163 26.01 18.39 -18.67
C ASP A 163 27.37 17.81 -18.30
N VAL A 164 27.87 16.92 -19.15
CA VAL A 164 29.24 16.40 -19.02
C VAL A 164 30.21 17.34 -19.77
N PRO A 165 31.16 17.98 -19.07
CA PRO A 165 32.15 18.83 -19.73
C PRO A 165 32.96 18.03 -20.76
N GLY A 166 33.01 18.53 -22.00
CA GLY A 166 33.75 17.90 -23.10
C GLY A 166 33.00 16.80 -23.85
N SER A 167 31.75 16.48 -23.48
CA SER A 167 30.91 15.50 -24.19
C SER A 167 29.47 16.02 -24.34
N PRO A 168 29.17 16.76 -25.41
CA PRO A 168 27.88 17.44 -25.57
C PRO A 168 26.68 16.50 -25.72
N ASP A 169 26.95 15.24 -26.09
CA ASP A 169 26.00 14.14 -26.24
C ASP A 169 25.75 13.37 -24.94
N GLN A 170 26.37 13.78 -23.82
CA GLN A 170 26.31 13.09 -22.53
C GLN A 170 25.74 13.96 -21.41
N VAL A 171 24.94 13.32 -20.56
CA VAL A 171 24.47 13.89 -19.30
C VAL A 171 24.72 12.93 -18.14
N ASP A 172 25.03 13.48 -16.97
CA ASP A 172 25.02 12.76 -15.71
C ASP A 172 23.69 13.01 -15.00
N VAL A 173 23.12 11.97 -14.39
CA VAL A 173 21.92 12.09 -13.57
C VAL A 173 22.35 12.12 -12.10
N ASN A 174 22.14 13.25 -11.44
CA ASN A 174 22.46 13.44 -10.04
C ASN A 174 21.19 13.25 -9.20
N VAL A 175 21.19 12.22 -8.38
CA VAL A 175 20.15 11.91 -7.40
C VAL A 175 20.63 12.40 -6.04
N LYS A 176 20.07 13.51 -5.58
CA LYS A 176 20.35 14.08 -4.27
C LYS A 176 19.18 13.79 -3.33
N VAL A 177 19.45 13.08 -2.25
CA VAL A 177 18.45 12.74 -1.24
C VAL A 177 18.79 13.37 0.11
N ALA A 178 17.77 13.75 0.86
CA ALA A 178 17.88 14.12 2.26
C ALA A 178 17.22 13.06 3.13
N GLU A 179 18.03 12.24 3.80
CA GLU A 179 17.53 11.18 4.68
C GLU A 179 16.76 11.72 5.88
N LYS A 180 15.66 11.06 6.23
CA LYS A 180 14.89 11.36 7.44
C LYS A 180 14.83 10.15 8.37
N PRO A 181 14.54 10.35 9.67
CA PRO A 181 14.24 9.23 10.56
C PRO A 181 13.03 8.43 10.04
N THR A 182 13.22 7.14 9.81
CA THR A 182 12.17 6.20 9.36
C THR A 182 11.62 5.33 10.50
N GLY A 183 12.08 5.59 11.73
CA GLY A 183 11.67 4.87 12.92
C GLY A 183 10.44 5.50 13.55
N ALA A 184 9.46 4.68 13.89
CA ALA A 184 8.25 5.07 14.58
C ALA A 184 8.11 4.28 15.88
N ILE A 185 7.91 5.00 16.98
CA ILE A 185 7.51 4.42 18.26
C ILE A 185 6.02 4.70 18.42
N THR A 186 5.22 3.65 18.56
CA THR A 186 3.79 3.74 18.82
C THR A 186 3.52 3.35 20.25
N LEU A 187 2.79 4.19 20.98
CA LEU A 187 2.29 3.92 22.32
C LEU A 187 0.79 4.18 22.31
N GLY A 188 0.00 3.23 22.78
CA GLY A 188 -1.45 3.29 22.77
C GLY A 188 -2.06 2.67 24.01
N ALA A 189 -3.17 3.23 24.45
CA ALA A 189 -4.02 2.67 25.48
C ALA A 189 -5.46 2.66 24.96
N GLY A 190 -6.12 1.51 25.06
CA GLY A 190 -7.52 1.33 24.73
C GLY A 190 -8.33 0.93 25.95
N PHE A 191 -9.62 1.24 25.96
CA PHE A 191 -10.55 0.73 26.95
C PHE A 191 -11.74 0.05 26.28
N SER A 192 -12.07 -1.16 26.71
CA SER A 192 -13.27 -1.87 26.25
C SER A 192 -14.08 -2.40 27.41
N SER A 193 -15.37 -2.65 27.19
CA SER A 193 -16.28 -3.18 28.22
C SER A 193 -15.83 -4.56 28.73
N THR A 194 -15.22 -5.37 27.86
CA THR A 194 -14.77 -6.74 28.12
C THR A 194 -13.33 -6.81 28.63
N GLU A 195 -12.37 -6.20 27.95
CA GLU A 195 -10.94 -6.29 28.32
C GLU A 195 -10.51 -5.28 29.38
N LYS A 196 -11.35 -4.26 29.63
CA LYS A 196 -11.00 -3.07 30.42
C LYS A 196 -9.80 -2.39 29.76
N LEU A 197 -8.65 -2.30 30.43
CA LEU A 197 -7.47 -1.63 29.92
C LEU A 197 -6.69 -2.54 28.97
N ILE A 198 -6.36 -1.99 27.79
CA ILE A 198 -5.49 -2.59 26.78
C ILE A 198 -4.31 -1.65 26.58
N LEU A 199 -3.10 -2.15 26.74
CA LEU A 199 -1.88 -1.41 26.49
C LEU A 199 -1.21 -1.95 25.23
N SER A 200 -0.83 -1.07 24.31
CA SER A 200 -0.09 -1.45 23.11
C SER A 200 1.16 -0.60 22.98
N ALA A 201 2.28 -1.23 22.63
CA ALA A 201 3.41 -0.48 22.13
C ALA A 201 4.08 -1.20 20.96
N GLY A 202 4.82 -0.43 20.17
CA GLY A 202 5.53 -0.94 19.03
C GLY A 202 6.69 -0.05 18.64
N ILE A 203 7.72 -0.68 18.09
CA ILE A 203 8.85 -0.01 17.45
C ILE A 203 8.92 -0.56 16.04
N ASN A 204 8.73 0.31 15.04
CA ASN A 204 8.78 -0.05 13.63
C ASN A 204 9.84 0.81 12.93
N GLN A 205 10.68 0.18 12.11
CA GLN A 205 11.78 0.80 11.39
C GLN A 205 11.70 0.38 9.92
N GLU A 206 11.23 1.25 9.03
CA GLU A 206 10.94 0.89 7.60
C GLU A 206 12.19 0.75 6.71
N ASN A 207 13.32 1.31 7.13
CA ASN A 207 14.63 1.19 6.48
C ASN A 207 15.67 0.76 7.52
N ALA A 208 15.49 -0.44 8.08
CA ALA A 208 16.36 -0.98 9.12
C ALA A 208 17.79 -1.13 8.58
N PHE A 209 18.76 -0.56 9.29
CA PHE A 209 20.18 -0.59 8.95
C PHE A 209 20.50 -0.11 7.51
N GLY A 210 19.63 0.74 6.93
CA GLY A 210 19.83 1.26 5.56
C GLY A 210 19.58 0.25 4.44
N THR A 211 18.99 -0.90 4.75
CA THR A 211 18.82 -2.01 3.79
C THR A 211 17.59 -1.89 2.89
N GLY A 212 16.71 -0.92 3.16
CA GLY A 212 15.39 -0.84 2.54
C GLY A 212 14.44 -1.97 2.98
N THR A 213 14.75 -2.65 4.09
CA THR A 213 13.88 -3.65 4.72
C THR A 213 13.26 -3.05 5.97
N ALA A 214 12.00 -3.42 6.26
CA ALA A 214 11.31 -3.02 7.47
C ALA A 214 11.49 -4.06 8.57
N VAL A 215 11.69 -3.61 9.81
CA VAL A 215 11.67 -4.44 11.01
C VAL A 215 10.70 -3.84 12.02
N GLY A 216 9.83 -4.66 12.59
CA GLY A 216 8.83 -4.21 13.55
C GLY A 216 8.70 -5.15 14.73
N LEU A 217 8.77 -4.62 15.95
CA LEU A 217 8.46 -5.33 17.19
C LEU A 217 7.22 -4.68 17.80
N ASN A 218 6.12 -5.43 17.88
CA ASN A 218 4.84 -4.93 18.37
C ASN A 218 4.33 -5.83 19.49
N PHE A 219 3.82 -5.25 20.57
CA PHE A 219 3.17 -5.97 21.65
C PHE A 219 1.85 -5.31 22.04
N SER A 220 0.89 -6.15 22.43
CA SER A 220 -0.40 -5.73 22.97
C SER A 220 -0.71 -6.57 24.19
N LEU A 221 -0.97 -5.90 25.31
CA LEU A 221 -1.21 -6.50 26.62
C LEU A 221 -2.60 -6.09 27.11
N GLY A 222 -3.50 -7.06 27.19
CA GLY A 222 -4.76 -6.98 27.89
C GLY A 222 -4.91 -8.15 28.87
N LYS A 223 -6.00 -8.13 29.64
CA LYS A 223 -6.34 -9.24 30.55
C LYS A 223 -6.81 -10.49 29.79
N ILE A 224 -7.54 -10.29 28.70
CA ILE A 224 -8.09 -11.35 27.85
C ILE A 224 -7.08 -11.73 26.77
N ASN A 225 -6.66 -10.75 25.97
CA ASN A 225 -5.77 -10.97 24.85
C ASN A 225 -4.39 -10.40 25.09
N GLN A 226 -3.37 -11.16 24.72
CA GLN A 226 -1.97 -10.78 24.77
C GLN A 226 -1.32 -11.19 23.46
N SER A 227 -0.52 -10.32 22.87
CA SER A 227 0.23 -10.62 21.66
C SER A 227 1.60 -9.97 21.64
N LEU A 228 2.55 -10.65 21.04
CA LEU A 228 3.89 -10.18 20.73
C LEU A 228 4.20 -10.63 19.31
N ALA A 229 4.66 -9.73 18.47
CA ALA A 229 5.02 -10.03 17.09
C ALA A 229 6.32 -9.31 16.72
N LEU A 230 7.27 -10.08 16.20
CA LEU A 230 8.44 -9.58 15.49
C LEU A 230 8.23 -9.85 14.01
N SER A 231 8.40 -8.82 13.18
CA SER A 231 8.19 -8.88 11.74
C SER A 231 9.38 -8.30 11.00
N ASN A 232 9.72 -8.91 9.87
CA ASN A 232 10.65 -8.41 8.88
C ASN A 232 9.99 -8.41 7.50
N TYR A 233 10.12 -7.31 6.77
CA TYR A 233 9.63 -7.20 5.41
C TYR A 233 10.75 -6.70 4.50
N ASP A 234 11.10 -7.50 3.50
CA ASP A 234 12.02 -7.14 2.43
C ASP A 234 11.22 -6.97 1.12
N PRO A 235 11.04 -5.73 0.62
CA PRO A 235 10.30 -5.51 -0.62
C PRO A 235 11.02 -6.00 -1.88
N TYR A 236 12.34 -6.21 -1.84
CA TYR A 236 13.16 -6.66 -2.97
C TYR A 236 14.17 -7.71 -2.50
N PHE A 237 13.65 -8.86 -2.08
CA PHE A 237 14.48 -10.02 -1.77
C PHE A 237 15.23 -10.52 -3.02
N THR A 238 14.66 -10.28 -4.21
CA THR A 238 15.34 -10.42 -5.50
C THR A 238 15.32 -9.11 -6.28
N GLU A 239 16.19 -8.98 -7.29
CA GLU A 239 16.26 -7.80 -8.17
C GLU A 239 14.95 -7.53 -8.91
N ASP A 240 14.20 -8.58 -9.26
CA ASP A 240 12.90 -8.50 -9.96
C ASP A 240 11.73 -8.04 -9.06
N GLY A 241 11.97 -7.73 -7.78
CA GLY A 241 10.94 -7.24 -6.86
C GLY A 241 10.07 -8.32 -6.22
N ILE A 242 10.58 -9.56 -6.12
CA ILE A 242 9.99 -10.56 -5.24
C ILE A 242 10.19 -10.07 -3.80
N SER A 243 9.08 -9.94 -3.08
CA SER A 243 9.12 -9.52 -1.68
C SER A 243 9.13 -10.71 -0.73
N ARG A 244 9.73 -10.55 0.45
CA ARG A 244 9.76 -11.55 1.51
C ARG A 244 9.23 -10.96 2.81
N PHE A 245 8.28 -11.64 3.42
CA PHE A 245 7.76 -11.36 4.74
C PHE A 245 8.19 -12.49 5.66
N THR A 246 8.67 -12.15 6.85
CA THR A 246 8.96 -13.11 7.91
C THR A 246 8.37 -12.60 9.20
N ASP A 247 7.60 -13.42 9.88
CA ASP A 247 6.99 -13.09 11.15
C ASP A 247 7.26 -14.18 12.20
N LEU A 248 7.42 -13.73 13.44
CA LEU A 248 7.49 -14.53 14.65
C LEU A 248 6.46 -13.96 15.61
N TYR A 249 5.55 -14.80 16.10
CA TYR A 249 4.48 -14.33 16.95
C TYR A 249 4.24 -15.25 18.15
N TYR A 250 3.80 -14.63 19.24
CA TYR A 250 3.15 -15.25 20.38
C TYR A 250 1.79 -14.58 20.55
N ARG A 251 0.74 -15.37 20.70
CA ARG A 251 -0.60 -14.89 21.04
C ARG A 251 -1.16 -15.75 22.16
N SER A 252 -1.84 -15.11 23.10
CA SER A 252 -2.54 -15.77 24.20
C SER A 252 -3.89 -15.12 24.36
N SER A 253 -4.94 -15.93 24.44
CA SER A 253 -6.31 -15.50 24.70
C SER A 253 -6.87 -16.26 25.90
N LYS A 254 -7.58 -15.55 26.78
CA LYS A 254 -8.35 -16.10 27.91
C LYS A 254 -9.83 -15.76 27.74
N PRO A 255 -10.55 -16.43 26.83
CA PRO A 255 -11.88 -15.99 26.42
C PRO A 255 -12.88 -15.91 27.58
N LEU A 256 -12.77 -16.79 28.58
CA LEU A 256 -13.72 -16.86 29.70
C LEU A 256 -13.31 -16.04 30.93
N TYR A 257 -12.29 -15.18 30.79
CA TYR A 257 -11.81 -14.35 31.90
C TYR A 257 -12.93 -13.46 32.49
N TYR A 258 -13.81 -12.92 31.65
CA TYR A 258 -14.91 -12.03 32.08
C TYR A 258 -16.03 -12.76 32.83
N THR A 259 -16.13 -14.09 32.71
CA THR A 259 -17.07 -14.94 33.47
C THR A 259 -16.43 -15.53 34.73
N GLY A 260 -15.22 -15.12 35.09
CA GLY A 260 -14.51 -15.58 36.28
C GLY A 260 -13.62 -16.80 36.08
N ASP A 261 -13.34 -17.21 34.84
CA ASP A 261 -12.48 -18.35 34.53
C ASP A 261 -11.19 -17.91 33.82
N PRO A 262 -10.07 -17.76 34.56
CA PRO A 262 -8.78 -17.38 33.98
C PRO A 262 -7.95 -18.57 33.49
N ASP A 263 -8.42 -19.81 33.70
CA ASP A 263 -7.68 -21.05 33.48
C ASP A 263 -7.92 -21.62 32.07
N TYR A 264 -9.10 -21.35 31.49
CA TYR A 264 -9.33 -21.60 30.07
C TYR A 264 -8.51 -20.63 29.21
N GLN A 265 -7.50 -21.16 28.52
CA GLN A 265 -6.54 -20.37 27.77
C GLN A 265 -6.16 -21.02 26.44
N ILE A 266 -6.14 -20.22 25.37
CA ILE A 266 -5.65 -20.63 24.05
C ILE A 266 -4.37 -19.84 23.77
N LYS A 267 -3.26 -20.55 23.55
CA LYS A 267 -1.98 -19.95 23.17
C LYS A 267 -1.61 -20.39 21.77
N SER A 268 -0.96 -19.50 21.02
CA SER A 268 -0.32 -19.86 19.77
C SER A 268 1.07 -19.23 19.70
N VAL A 269 2.05 -20.02 19.28
CA VAL A 269 3.38 -19.57 18.92
C VAL A 269 3.61 -19.98 17.49
N GLY A 270 4.14 -19.09 16.67
CA GLY A 270 4.49 -19.48 15.32
C GLY A 270 5.51 -18.59 14.66
N SER A 271 6.02 -19.13 13.56
CA SER A 271 6.80 -18.39 12.57
C SER A 271 6.20 -18.61 11.21
N ASN A 272 6.21 -17.60 10.37
CA ASN A 272 5.81 -17.75 8.99
C ASN A 272 6.76 -16.97 8.08
N ILE A 273 7.03 -17.54 6.91
CA ILE A 273 7.80 -16.94 5.83
C ILE A 273 6.94 -16.96 4.58
N LYS A 274 6.83 -15.81 3.92
CA LYS A 274 5.97 -15.63 2.75
C LYS A 274 6.69 -14.83 1.69
N PHE A 275 6.68 -15.31 0.45
CA PHE A 275 7.22 -14.63 -0.72
C PHE A 275 6.08 -14.09 -1.58
N GLY A 276 6.17 -12.83 -2.01
CA GLY A 276 5.22 -12.19 -2.91
C GLY A 276 5.84 -11.92 -4.27
N VAL A 277 5.42 -12.69 -5.28
CA VAL A 277 5.91 -12.58 -6.66
C VAL A 277 4.97 -11.66 -7.45
N PRO A 278 5.41 -10.46 -7.86
CA PRO A 278 4.62 -9.60 -8.75
C PRO A 278 4.60 -10.21 -10.16
N TYR A 279 3.42 -10.51 -10.69
CA TYR A 279 3.27 -11.06 -12.05
C TYR A 279 2.88 -9.97 -13.06
N THR A 280 2.06 -9.01 -12.60
CA THR A 280 1.74 -7.79 -13.33
C THR A 280 1.78 -6.61 -12.35
N GLU A 281 1.52 -5.40 -12.83
CA GLU A 281 1.37 -4.20 -11.98
C GLU A 281 0.19 -4.32 -10.98
N VAL A 282 -0.77 -5.21 -11.24
CA VAL A 282 -1.97 -5.37 -10.41
C VAL A 282 -2.13 -6.77 -9.81
N ASP A 283 -1.46 -7.79 -10.35
CA ASP A 283 -1.53 -9.19 -9.91
C ASP A 283 -0.27 -9.60 -9.14
N ARG A 284 -0.46 -10.16 -7.95
CA ARG A 284 0.62 -10.72 -7.12
C ARG A 284 0.23 -12.09 -6.59
N VAL A 285 1.16 -13.04 -6.70
CA VAL A 285 1.03 -14.40 -6.13
C VAL A 285 1.89 -14.50 -4.89
N PHE A 286 1.36 -15.11 -3.84
CA PHE A 286 2.03 -15.32 -2.56
C PHE A 286 2.25 -16.80 -2.31
N PHE A 287 3.45 -17.17 -1.94
CA PHE A 287 3.78 -18.52 -1.47
C PHE A 287 4.30 -18.41 -0.05
N GLY A 288 3.73 -19.16 0.89
CA GLY A 288 4.16 -19.08 2.27
C GLY A 288 4.19 -20.44 2.96
N THR A 289 5.02 -20.53 3.98
CA THR A 289 5.06 -21.66 4.89
C THR A 289 5.47 -21.20 6.28
N GLY A 290 5.26 -22.04 7.28
CA GLY A 290 5.57 -21.67 8.65
C GLY A 290 5.57 -22.85 9.58
N PHE A 291 5.69 -22.54 10.86
CA PHE A 291 5.51 -23.47 11.95
C PHE A 291 4.56 -22.84 12.95
N GLU A 292 3.50 -23.55 13.33
CA GLU A 292 2.49 -23.08 14.27
C GLU A 292 2.33 -24.13 15.37
N VAL A 293 2.35 -23.69 16.63
CA VAL A 293 2.00 -24.49 17.80
C VAL A 293 0.78 -23.85 18.44
N PHE A 294 -0.34 -24.57 18.51
CA PHE A 294 -1.51 -24.18 19.27
C PHE A 294 -1.61 -25.00 20.54
N GLN A 295 -1.83 -24.32 21.67
CA GLN A 295 -2.06 -24.93 22.96
C GLN A 295 -3.44 -24.52 23.48
N ILE A 296 -4.29 -25.50 23.75
CA ILE A 296 -5.59 -25.31 24.40
C ILE A 296 -5.47 -25.86 25.81
N GLN A 297 -5.57 -24.96 26.80
CA GLN A 297 -5.64 -25.29 28.22
C GLN A 297 -7.11 -25.28 28.64
N SER A 298 -7.59 -26.41 29.16
CA SER A 298 -8.98 -26.56 29.55
C SER A 298 -9.18 -26.33 31.05
N SER A 299 -10.34 -25.77 31.38
CA SER A 299 -10.91 -25.62 32.72
C SER A 299 -12.29 -26.28 32.80
N ILE A 300 -12.92 -26.20 33.97
CA ILE A 300 -14.29 -26.68 34.20
C ILE A 300 -15.35 -26.00 33.32
N ASN A 301 -15.09 -24.78 32.85
CA ASN A 301 -16.03 -24.05 31.98
C ASN A 301 -15.63 -24.10 30.50
N THR A 302 -14.69 -24.98 30.13
CA THR A 302 -14.28 -25.14 28.73
C THR A 302 -15.51 -25.39 27.85
N PRO A 303 -15.66 -24.64 26.74
CA PRO A 303 -16.71 -24.89 25.75
C PRO A 303 -16.79 -26.36 25.31
N THR A 304 -17.98 -26.96 25.29
CA THR A 304 -18.18 -28.35 24.85
C THR A 304 -17.55 -28.66 23.48
N PRO A 305 -17.62 -27.79 22.45
CA PRO A 305 -16.94 -28.02 21.18
C PRO A 305 -15.42 -28.17 21.30
N TYR A 306 -14.79 -27.41 22.21
CA TYR A 306 -13.35 -27.52 22.48
C TYR A 306 -13.02 -28.78 23.27
N LEU A 307 -13.89 -29.21 24.21
CA LEU A 307 -13.74 -30.50 24.90
C LEU A 307 -13.85 -31.68 23.93
N ASN A 308 -14.83 -31.66 23.03
CA ASN A 308 -14.99 -32.70 22.01
C ASN A 308 -13.77 -32.75 21.08
N TYR A 309 -13.30 -31.58 20.62
CA TYR A 309 -12.06 -31.49 19.86
C TYR A 309 -10.87 -32.09 20.63
N MET A 310 -10.74 -31.82 21.92
CA MET A 310 -9.67 -32.41 22.74
C MET A 310 -9.81 -33.93 22.89
N GLN A 311 -11.03 -34.45 22.99
CA GLN A 311 -11.31 -35.89 23.05
C GLN A 311 -10.96 -36.60 21.75
N ASP A 312 -11.20 -35.98 20.58
CA ASP A 312 -10.79 -36.51 19.29
C ASP A 312 -9.25 -36.67 19.18
N TYR A 313 -8.51 -35.84 19.91
CA TYR A 313 -7.06 -35.94 20.07
C TYR A 313 -6.61 -36.90 21.20
N GLY A 314 -7.54 -37.61 21.84
CA GLY A 314 -7.27 -38.65 22.83
C GLY A 314 -7.26 -38.18 24.29
N ILE A 315 -7.69 -36.94 24.58
CA ILE A 315 -7.85 -36.49 25.97
C ILE A 315 -9.12 -37.09 26.57
N ALA A 316 -8.98 -37.91 27.63
CA ALA A 316 -10.12 -38.56 28.27
C ALA A 316 -11.09 -37.57 28.93
N ALA A 317 -12.38 -37.88 28.92
CA ALA A 317 -13.41 -37.13 29.65
C ALA A 317 -13.12 -37.12 31.17
N PRO A 318 -13.38 -36.01 31.90
CA PRO A 318 -14.16 -34.84 31.50
C PRO A 318 -13.39 -33.84 30.62
N GLY A 319 -12.08 -34.06 30.42
CA GLY A 319 -11.23 -33.23 29.57
C GLY A 319 -10.69 -31.98 30.22
N TYR A 320 -10.77 -31.84 31.56
CA TYR A 320 -10.18 -30.73 32.32
C TYR A 320 -9.80 -31.12 33.76
N PRO A 321 -8.72 -30.51 34.33
CA PRO A 321 -7.75 -29.69 33.63
C PRO A 321 -6.90 -30.57 32.69
N ALA A 322 -6.73 -30.12 31.45
CA ALA A 322 -5.92 -30.81 30.45
C ALA A 322 -5.28 -29.78 29.53
N THR A 323 -4.26 -30.20 28.79
CA THR A 323 -3.58 -29.36 27.81
C THR A 323 -3.43 -30.15 26.52
N LEU A 324 -4.05 -29.64 25.45
CA LEU A 324 -3.84 -30.15 24.10
C LEU A 324 -2.83 -29.27 23.39
N ASN A 325 -1.75 -29.87 22.88
CA ASN A 325 -0.82 -29.22 21.97
C ASN A 325 -1.03 -29.76 20.55
N THR A 326 -1.20 -28.86 19.60
CA THR A 326 -1.27 -29.17 18.17
C THR A 326 -0.21 -28.38 17.42
N TYR A 327 0.35 -29.01 16.40
CA TYR A 327 1.49 -28.53 15.62
C TYR A 327 1.12 -28.57 14.15
N ASN A 328 1.48 -27.53 13.42
CA ASN A 328 1.22 -27.41 12.00
C ASN A 328 2.44 -26.83 11.28
N VAL A 329 2.71 -27.35 10.09
CA VAL A 329 3.63 -26.76 9.12
C VAL A 329 2.79 -26.48 7.87
N PRO A 330 2.10 -25.33 7.79
CA PRO A 330 1.20 -25.07 6.67
C PRO A 330 1.98 -24.72 5.42
N ILE A 331 1.38 -25.03 4.26
CA ILE A 331 1.73 -24.45 2.96
C ILE A 331 0.58 -23.53 2.57
N THR A 332 0.89 -22.31 2.16
CA THR A 332 -0.08 -21.30 1.74
C THR A 332 0.21 -20.82 0.32
N ILE A 333 -0.83 -20.69 -0.47
CA ILE A 333 -0.81 -20.08 -1.79
C ILE A 333 -1.89 -19.00 -1.81
N GLY A 334 -1.49 -17.77 -2.09
CA GLY A 334 -2.40 -16.64 -2.23
C GLY A 334 -2.27 -16.02 -3.61
N TRP A 335 -3.36 -15.47 -4.12
CA TRP A 335 -3.36 -14.59 -5.29
C TRP A 335 -4.18 -13.36 -4.95
N SER A 336 -3.66 -12.19 -5.32
CA SER A 336 -4.37 -10.93 -5.18
C SER A 336 -4.27 -10.13 -6.47
N ARG A 337 -5.40 -9.56 -6.88
CA ARG A 337 -5.49 -8.58 -7.95
C ARG A 337 -6.12 -7.30 -7.43
N ASP A 338 -5.37 -6.20 -7.42
CA ASP A 338 -5.88 -4.88 -7.03
C ASP A 338 -5.87 -3.94 -8.23
N GLY A 339 -7.04 -3.80 -8.87
CA GLY A 339 -7.28 -2.89 -9.99
C GLY A 339 -8.11 -1.68 -9.59
N ARG A 340 -8.13 -1.32 -8.30
CA ARG A 340 -8.85 -0.13 -7.82
C ARG A 340 -8.09 1.13 -8.19
N ASP A 341 -8.83 2.21 -8.46
CA ASP A 341 -8.28 3.53 -8.75
C ASP A 341 -7.61 4.19 -7.53
N SER A 342 -8.11 3.89 -6.34
CA SER A 342 -7.55 4.36 -5.07
C SER A 342 -7.65 3.27 -4.02
N ALA A 343 -6.57 3.05 -3.26
CA ALA A 343 -6.56 2.09 -2.17
C ALA A 343 -7.35 2.57 -0.94
N LEU A 344 -7.47 3.89 -0.73
CA LEU A 344 -8.09 4.47 0.46
C LEU A 344 -9.57 4.84 0.23
N ILE A 345 -9.88 5.41 -0.94
CA ILE A 345 -11.23 5.84 -1.29
C ILE A 345 -11.55 5.36 -2.72
N PRO A 346 -11.78 4.06 -2.92
CA PRO A 346 -12.01 3.49 -4.25
C PRO A 346 -13.32 4.02 -4.85
N SER A 347 -13.29 4.45 -6.12
CA SER A 347 -14.50 4.85 -6.86
C SER A 347 -14.78 3.96 -8.08
N SER A 348 -13.76 3.26 -8.56
CA SER A 348 -13.83 2.35 -9.69
C SER A 348 -12.84 1.19 -9.54
N GLY A 349 -13.05 0.13 -10.30
CA GLY A 349 -12.18 -1.04 -10.29
C GLY A 349 -12.62 -2.14 -9.33
N SER A 350 -11.74 -3.10 -9.05
CA SER A 350 -12.04 -4.27 -8.22
C SER A 350 -10.82 -4.76 -7.46
N LEU A 351 -11.06 -5.33 -6.29
CA LEU A 351 -10.09 -6.11 -5.52
C LEU A 351 -10.54 -7.57 -5.51
N GLN A 352 -9.64 -8.48 -5.84
CA GLN A 352 -9.87 -9.92 -5.83
C GLN A 352 -8.77 -10.57 -5.00
N GLN A 353 -9.15 -11.50 -4.13
CA GLN A 353 -8.21 -12.27 -3.32
C GLN A 353 -8.66 -13.72 -3.26
N LEU A 354 -7.74 -14.64 -3.50
CA LEU A 354 -7.92 -16.07 -3.30
C LEU A 354 -6.77 -16.56 -2.42
N ASN A 355 -7.06 -17.34 -1.39
CA ASN A 355 -6.06 -17.89 -0.50
C ASN A 355 -6.38 -19.36 -0.23
N ALA A 356 -5.39 -20.21 -0.37
CA ALA A 356 -5.43 -21.62 -0.01
C ALA A 356 -4.36 -21.89 1.05
N GLU A 357 -4.73 -22.62 2.10
CA GLU A 357 -3.86 -23.07 3.16
C GLU A 357 -4.05 -24.58 3.32
N VAL A 358 -2.95 -25.32 3.39
CA VAL A 358 -2.95 -26.78 3.59
C VAL A 358 -2.04 -27.09 4.77
N GLY A 359 -2.59 -27.68 5.83
CA GLY A 359 -1.83 -28.20 6.96
C GLY A 359 -1.20 -29.54 6.61
N THR A 360 0.12 -29.66 6.72
CA THR A 360 0.85 -30.83 6.19
C THR A 360 0.94 -31.99 7.18
N PRO A 361 1.21 -33.24 6.71
CA PRO A 361 1.42 -34.40 7.57
C PRO A 361 2.65 -34.33 8.51
N VAL A 362 3.48 -33.29 8.38
CA VAL A 362 4.61 -33.04 9.30
C VAL A 362 4.10 -32.67 10.70
N GLY A 363 2.93 -32.03 10.77
CA GLY A 363 2.23 -31.73 12.02
C GLY A 363 1.12 -32.75 12.34
N ASN A 364 0.34 -32.46 13.39
CA ASN A 364 -0.85 -33.24 13.73
C ASN A 364 -2.16 -32.56 13.30
N MET A 365 -2.07 -31.55 12.42
CA MET A 365 -3.19 -30.80 11.86
C MET A 365 -3.21 -30.96 10.34
N MET A 366 -3.99 -31.92 9.83
CA MET A 366 -4.15 -32.16 8.39
C MET A 366 -5.51 -31.64 7.91
N PHE A 367 -5.49 -30.48 7.26
CA PHE A 367 -6.68 -29.80 6.76
C PHE A 367 -6.35 -28.99 5.50
N TYR A 368 -7.37 -28.67 4.72
CA TYR A 368 -7.28 -27.60 3.73
C TYR A 368 -8.28 -26.50 4.07
N ARG A 369 -7.93 -25.27 3.71
CA ARG A 369 -8.75 -24.09 3.93
C ARG A 369 -8.62 -23.15 2.74
N LEU A 370 -9.76 -22.73 2.20
CA LEU A 370 -9.89 -21.89 1.01
C LEU A 370 -10.67 -20.63 1.38
N PHE A 371 -10.16 -19.47 1.02
CA PHE A 371 -10.81 -18.19 1.22
C PHE A 371 -10.80 -17.39 -0.08
N GLY A 372 -11.95 -16.85 -0.46
CA GLY A 372 -12.10 -15.96 -1.59
C GLY A 372 -12.80 -14.66 -1.18
N GLN A 373 -12.30 -13.54 -1.69
CA GLN A 373 -12.93 -12.22 -1.56
C GLN A 373 -13.01 -11.54 -2.93
N TYR A 374 -14.16 -10.92 -3.19
CA TYR A 374 -14.39 -10.11 -4.38
C TYR A 374 -15.05 -8.79 -4.00
N GLN A 375 -14.37 -7.70 -4.31
CA GLN A 375 -14.88 -6.34 -4.18
C GLN A 375 -14.96 -5.66 -5.53
N LYS A 376 -16.07 -4.98 -5.80
CA LYS A 376 -16.29 -4.22 -7.03
C LYS A 376 -16.83 -2.84 -6.69
N TYR A 377 -16.24 -1.82 -7.32
CA TYR A 377 -16.67 -0.44 -7.22
C TYR A 377 -17.10 0.05 -8.60
N HIS A 378 -18.26 0.70 -8.63
CA HIS A 378 -18.82 1.28 -9.84
C HIS A 378 -19.39 2.67 -9.54
N SER A 379 -18.69 3.71 -9.99
CA SER A 379 -19.20 5.08 -10.01
C SER A 379 -20.19 5.24 -11.15
N PHE A 380 -21.44 5.58 -10.82
CA PHE A 380 -22.50 5.79 -11.81
C PHE A 380 -22.90 7.26 -11.94
N SER A 381 -22.49 8.13 -11.01
CA SER A 381 -22.58 9.58 -11.15
C SER A 381 -21.56 10.27 -10.22
N LYS A 382 -21.34 11.57 -10.41
CA LYS A 382 -20.36 12.33 -9.63
C LYS A 382 -20.71 12.27 -8.14
N GLY A 383 -19.84 11.63 -7.35
CA GLY A 383 -20.01 11.47 -5.90
C GLY A 383 -20.85 10.27 -5.47
N ASN A 384 -21.40 9.48 -6.39
CA ASN A 384 -22.19 8.29 -6.05
C ASN A 384 -21.50 7.02 -6.55
N ILE A 385 -21.17 6.12 -5.62
CA ILE A 385 -20.42 4.89 -5.87
C ILE A 385 -21.24 3.72 -5.36
N LEU A 386 -21.52 2.76 -6.24
CA LEU A 386 -22.04 1.45 -5.85
C LEU A 386 -20.85 0.56 -5.50
N SER A 387 -20.92 -0.11 -4.35
CA SER A 387 -19.91 -1.08 -3.91
C SER A 387 -20.54 -2.44 -3.64
N PHE A 388 -19.85 -3.48 -4.07
CA PHE A 388 -20.17 -4.87 -3.77
C PHE A 388 -18.97 -5.50 -3.06
N ASN A 389 -19.21 -6.26 -1.99
CA ASN A 389 -18.21 -7.08 -1.30
C ASN A 389 -18.82 -8.46 -1.05
N GLY A 390 -18.12 -9.51 -1.47
CA GLY A 390 -18.47 -10.90 -1.21
C GLY A 390 -17.27 -11.66 -0.70
N GLU A 391 -17.48 -12.51 0.31
CA GLU A 391 -16.48 -13.35 0.93
C GLU A 391 -17.01 -14.78 1.03
N VAL A 392 -16.16 -15.76 0.72
CA VAL A 392 -16.48 -17.20 0.80
C VAL A 392 -15.31 -17.90 1.47
N GLY A 393 -15.59 -18.66 2.53
CA GLY A 393 -14.64 -19.53 3.21
C GLY A 393 -15.10 -20.98 3.14
N TYR A 394 -14.17 -21.90 2.98
CA TYR A 394 -14.45 -23.34 3.07
C TYR A 394 -13.20 -24.09 3.52
N GLY A 395 -13.36 -25.05 4.42
CA GLY A 395 -12.27 -25.86 4.91
C GLY A 395 -12.76 -27.21 5.40
N GLU A 396 -11.86 -28.18 5.40
CA GLU A 396 -12.15 -29.54 5.82
C GLU A 396 -10.86 -30.23 6.26
N ALA A 397 -10.97 -31.15 7.21
CA ALA A 397 -9.88 -32.05 7.56
C ALA A 397 -9.79 -33.21 6.58
N TYR A 398 -8.58 -33.64 6.25
CA TYR A 398 -8.33 -34.83 5.44
C TYR A 398 -7.51 -35.90 6.19
N GLY A 399 -7.24 -35.66 7.48
CA GLY A 399 -6.52 -36.57 8.36
C GLY A 399 -7.42 -37.34 9.32
N LYS A 400 -6.78 -37.94 10.34
CA LYS A 400 -7.48 -38.65 11.43
C LYS A 400 -8.25 -37.70 12.36
N TYR A 401 -7.75 -36.49 12.55
CA TYR A 401 -8.30 -35.53 13.49
C TYR A 401 -9.27 -34.57 12.80
N PRO A 402 -10.28 -34.03 13.52
CA PRO A 402 -11.25 -33.09 12.97
C PRO A 402 -10.62 -31.79 12.49
N PHE A 403 -11.38 -31.01 11.71
CA PHE A 403 -10.96 -29.68 11.26
C PHE A 403 -10.55 -28.82 12.48
N PRO A 404 -9.39 -28.14 12.43
CA PRO A 404 -8.93 -27.35 13.55
C PRO A 404 -9.92 -26.26 13.99
N ILE A 405 -10.46 -26.39 15.20
CA ILE A 405 -11.42 -25.43 15.76
C ILE A 405 -10.82 -24.01 15.86
N THR A 406 -9.50 -23.89 15.99
CA THR A 406 -8.77 -22.60 16.00
C THR A 406 -8.64 -21.95 14.63
N LYS A 407 -9.03 -22.64 13.54
CA LYS A 407 -8.98 -22.16 12.15
C LYS A 407 -10.37 -21.88 11.56
N ASN A 408 -11.43 -21.99 12.37
CA ASN A 408 -12.81 -21.69 11.98
C ASN A 408 -12.97 -20.27 11.42
N TYR A 409 -13.92 -20.13 10.50
CA TYR A 409 -14.45 -18.86 10.03
C TYR A 409 -15.52 -18.33 10.99
N TYR A 410 -15.56 -17.01 11.16
CA TYR A 410 -16.52 -16.31 11.99
C TYR A 410 -17.16 -15.18 11.19
N VAL A 411 -18.49 -15.09 11.22
CA VAL A 411 -19.27 -14.11 10.46
C VAL A 411 -20.13 -13.28 11.42
N GLY A 412 -20.31 -11.99 11.10
CA GLY A 412 -20.99 -10.99 11.92
C GLY A 412 -20.06 -9.85 12.36
N GLY A 413 -20.64 -8.66 12.57
CA GLY A 413 -19.92 -7.46 12.98
C GLY A 413 -19.52 -6.55 11.83
N ILE A 414 -18.76 -5.49 12.14
CA ILE A 414 -18.42 -4.43 11.19
C ILE A 414 -17.60 -4.93 9.99
N GLY A 415 -16.79 -5.96 10.21
CA GLY A 415 -15.91 -6.56 9.20
C GLY A 415 -16.57 -7.58 8.26
N SER A 416 -17.83 -7.95 8.48
CA SER A 416 -18.58 -8.85 7.59
C SER A 416 -20.03 -8.39 7.48
N VAL A 417 -20.94 -8.99 8.27
CA VAL A 417 -22.36 -8.63 8.26
C VAL A 417 -22.68 -7.66 9.40
N ARG A 418 -22.83 -6.37 9.04
CA ARG A 418 -23.23 -5.31 9.97
C ARG A 418 -24.64 -5.54 10.50
N GLY A 419 -24.89 -5.07 11.73
CA GLY A 419 -26.16 -5.29 12.45
C GLY A 419 -26.16 -6.56 13.32
N TYR A 420 -25.25 -7.50 13.08
CA TYR A 420 -24.99 -8.65 13.95
C TYR A 420 -23.79 -8.41 14.87
N ALA A 421 -23.76 -9.09 16.01
CA ALA A 421 -22.59 -9.07 16.89
C ALA A 421 -21.38 -9.77 16.20
N PRO A 422 -20.14 -9.37 16.51
CA PRO A 422 -18.96 -9.97 15.92
C PRO A 422 -18.92 -11.50 16.09
N GLY A 423 -18.80 -12.22 14.98
CA GLY A 423 -18.71 -13.68 14.96
C GLY A 423 -19.97 -14.43 15.42
N SER A 424 -21.12 -13.76 15.56
CA SER A 424 -22.34 -14.38 16.10
C SER A 424 -23.12 -15.24 15.10
N LEU A 425 -22.83 -15.14 13.80
CA LEU A 425 -23.50 -15.91 12.76
C LEU A 425 -22.77 -17.25 12.54
N GLY A 426 -23.53 -18.33 12.47
CA GLY A 426 -23.02 -19.68 12.24
C GLY A 426 -23.44 -20.68 13.32
N PRO A 427 -22.81 -21.87 13.36
CA PRO A 427 -23.08 -22.90 14.36
C PRO A 427 -22.84 -22.40 15.79
N THR A 428 -23.75 -22.76 16.69
CA THR A 428 -23.69 -22.41 18.11
C THR A 428 -23.65 -23.64 18.99
N TYR A 429 -23.22 -23.46 20.23
CA TYR A 429 -23.36 -24.46 21.29
C TYR A 429 -23.97 -23.80 22.53
N VAL A 430 -24.66 -24.60 23.34
CA VAL A 430 -25.14 -24.15 24.66
C VAL A 430 -23.97 -24.24 25.63
N ASN A 431 -23.54 -23.10 26.17
CA ASN A 431 -22.59 -23.09 27.25
C ASN A 431 -23.28 -23.61 28.52
N THR A 432 -22.88 -24.77 29.01
CA THR A 432 -23.51 -25.44 30.17
C THR A 432 -23.34 -24.67 31.48
N TYR A 433 -22.36 -23.77 31.56
CA TYR A 433 -22.12 -22.93 32.73
C TYR A 433 -22.99 -21.66 32.73
N THR A 434 -23.14 -21.00 31.58
CA THR A 434 -23.91 -19.74 31.48
C THR A 434 -25.35 -19.94 30.99
N GLY A 435 -25.68 -21.10 30.43
CA GLY A 435 -26.96 -21.39 29.78
C GLY A 435 -27.18 -20.66 28.45
N LEU A 436 -26.18 -19.92 27.95
CA LEU A 436 -26.29 -19.10 26.74
C LEU A 436 -25.80 -19.85 25.50
N ASN A 437 -26.47 -19.60 24.38
CA ASN A 437 -25.96 -20.02 23.07
C ASN A 437 -24.78 -19.13 22.67
N GLN A 438 -23.62 -19.76 22.42
CA GLN A 438 -22.41 -19.08 22.00
C GLN A 438 -21.98 -19.57 20.61
N PRO A 439 -21.47 -18.69 19.74
CA PRO A 439 -21.01 -19.07 18.41
C PRO A 439 -19.72 -19.88 18.50
N THR A 440 -19.62 -20.90 17.66
CA THR A 440 -18.42 -21.74 17.53
C THR A 440 -17.59 -21.39 16.30
N GLY A 441 -18.16 -20.59 15.38
CA GLY A 441 -17.66 -20.47 14.02
C GLY A 441 -17.92 -21.76 13.24
N GLY A 442 -17.42 -21.81 12.01
CA GLY A 442 -17.59 -22.98 11.15
C GLY A 442 -16.45 -23.15 10.19
N GLN A 443 -16.36 -24.33 9.61
CA GLN A 443 -15.41 -24.61 8.52
C GLN A 443 -15.88 -24.01 7.18
N SER A 444 -17.12 -23.51 7.08
CA SER A 444 -17.72 -22.87 5.91
C SER A 444 -18.66 -21.74 6.29
#